data_AF-A0A5X9VQ70-F1
#
_entry.id   AF-A0A5X9VQ70-F1
#
_cell.length_a   1.000
_cell.length_b   1.000
_cell.length_c   1.000
_cell.angle_alpha   90.00
_cell.angle_beta   90.00
_cell.angle_gamma   90.00
#
_symmetry.space_group_name_H-M   'P 1'
#
loop_
_entity.id
_entity.type
_entity.pdbx_description
1 polymer ?
#
loop_
_entity_poly.entity_id
_entity_poly.type
_entity_poly.pdbx_seq_one_letter_code
_entity_poly.pdbx_strand_id
1 'polypeptide(L)'
;MALSTKPEEVLAMFHCPLCQHAAHARTSRYITDTTKERYHQCQNVNCSATFITYESVQRYIVKPGEVHAVRPHPLPSGQQIMWM
;
A
#
# COMPACT_ATOMS: atom_id res chain seq x y z
N MET A 1 14.16 11.22 -21.86
CA MET A 1 13.26 11.81 -20.83
C MET A 1 12.42 10.68 -20.26
N ALA A 2 12.87 10.06 -19.17
CA ALA A 2 12.15 8.96 -18.54
C ALA A 2 10.92 9.51 -17.80
N LEU A 3 9.72 9.13 -18.24
CA LEU A 3 8.51 9.34 -17.46
C LEU A 3 8.60 8.44 -16.22
N SER A 4 9.04 9.01 -15.10
CA SER A 4 8.81 8.42 -13.79
C SER A 4 7.32 8.52 -13.48
N THR A 5 6.50 7.62 -14.02
CA THR A 5 5.16 7.39 -13.49
C THR A 5 5.33 6.70 -12.14
N LYS A 6 5.45 7.48 -11.06
CA LYS A 6 5.26 6.97 -9.71
C LYS A 6 3.89 6.28 -9.69
N PRO A 7 3.78 4.95 -9.48
CA PRO A 7 2.48 4.31 -9.38
C PRO A 7 1.85 4.50 -7.98
N GLU A 8 2.18 5.59 -7.28
CA GLU A 8 1.98 5.71 -5.83
C GLU A 8 1.28 7.01 -5.42
N GLU A 9 0.23 7.39 -6.14
CA GLU A 9 -0.80 8.25 -5.56
C GLU A 9 -2.18 7.93 -6.14
N VAL A 10 -2.49 6.63 -6.27
CA VAL A 10 -3.90 6.23 -6.12
C VAL A 10 -4.23 6.46 -4.64
N LEU A 11 -4.45 7.73 -4.27
CA LEU A 11 -5.23 8.07 -3.10
C LEU A 11 -6.57 7.40 -3.32
N ALA A 12 -6.72 6.19 -2.78
CA ALA A 12 -7.99 5.53 -2.64
C ALA A 12 -8.84 6.41 -1.73
N MET A 13 -9.50 7.40 -2.34
CA MET A 13 -10.35 8.36 -1.67
C MET A 13 -11.59 7.60 -1.24
N PHE A 14 -11.71 7.36 0.06
CA PHE A 14 -12.92 6.82 0.63
C PHE A 14 -13.99 7.90 0.48
N HIS A 15 -15.10 7.58 -0.18
CA HIS A 15 -16.18 8.55 -0.33
C HIS A 15 -16.89 8.71 1.01
N CYS A 16 -17.19 9.95 1.38
CA CYS A 16 -17.94 10.23 2.59
C CYS A 16 -19.33 9.60 2.48
N PRO A 17 -19.78 8.80 3.45
CA PRO A 17 -21.08 8.13 3.37
C PRO A 17 -22.26 9.11 3.35
N LEU A 18 -22.07 10.32 3.88
CA LEU A 18 -23.12 11.34 3.97
C LEU A 18 -23.31 12.12 2.67
N CYS A 19 -22.22 12.60 2.07
CA CYS A 19 -22.28 13.55 0.95
C CYS A 19 -21.60 13.04 -0.32
N GLN A 20 -21.04 11.83 -0.31
CA GLN A 20 -20.33 11.19 -1.42
C GLN A 20 -19.17 12.00 -1.99
N HIS A 21 -18.71 13.03 -1.28
CA HIS A 21 -17.47 13.73 -1.62
C HIS A 21 -16.28 12.94 -1.10
N ALA A 22 -15.12 13.16 -1.72
CA ALA A 22 -13.90 12.51 -1.30
C ALA A 22 -13.54 12.82 0.15
N ALA A 23 -13.11 11.79 0.88
CA ALA A 23 -12.55 11.92 2.21
C ALA A 23 -11.10 11.43 2.22
N HIS A 24 -10.22 12.25 2.79
CA HIS A 24 -8.80 11.93 2.93
C HIS A 24 -8.53 11.23 4.25
N ALA A 25 -7.71 10.18 4.19
CA ALA A 25 -7.13 9.61 5.39
C ALA A 25 -6.12 10.60 6.01
N ARG A 26 -6.26 10.90 7.30
CA ARG A 26 -5.37 11.79 8.06
C ARG A 26 -4.36 11.02 8.89
N THR A 27 -4.83 9.98 9.57
CA THR A 27 -4.00 9.11 10.40
C THR A 27 -4.45 7.67 10.21
N SER A 28 -3.57 6.75 10.55
CA SER A 28 -3.87 5.33 10.50
C SER A 28 -3.14 4.58 11.59
N ARG A 29 -3.78 3.54 12.14
CA ARG A 29 -3.25 2.72 13.22
C ARG A 29 -3.48 1.25 12.89
N TYR A 30 -2.48 0.41 13.12
CA TYR A 30 -2.68 -1.04 13.06
C TYR A 30 -3.31 -1.52 14.36
N ILE A 31 -4.41 -2.25 14.24
CA ILE A 31 -5.07 -2.93 15.38
C ILE A 31 -4.58 -4.36 15.46
N THR A 32 -4.39 -4.99 14.30
CA THR A 32 -3.79 -6.32 14.15
C THR A 32 -2.82 -6.31 12.98
N ASP A 33 -2.04 -7.38 12.80
CA ASP A 33 -1.09 -7.51 11.68
C ASP A 33 -1.77 -7.44 10.30
N THR A 34 -3.06 -7.76 10.25
CA THR A 34 -3.84 -7.80 9.00
C THR A 34 -4.86 -6.68 8.87
N THR A 35 -5.17 -5.95 9.96
CA THR A 35 -6.24 -4.95 10.00
C THR A 35 -5.73 -3.58 10.44
N LYS A 36 -5.97 -2.59 9.58
CA LYS A 36 -5.56 -1.20 9.75
C LYS A 36 -6.79 -0.30 9.89
N GLU A 37 -6.85 0.43 10.99
CA GLU A 37 -7.79 1.52 11.20
C GLU A 37 -7.29 2.78 10.47
N ARG A 38 -8.17 3.48 9.76
CA ARG A 38 -7.87 4.76 9.11
C ARG A 38 -8.92 5.82 9.48
N TYR A 39 -8.45 7.00 9.86
CA TYR A 39 -9.30 8.15 10.16
C TYR A 39 -9.45 8.99 8.89
N HIS A 40 -10.68 9.21 8.45
CA HIS A 40 -11.01 9.97 7.26
C HIS A 40 -11.69 11.28 7.60
N GLN A 41 -11.29 12.35 6.92
CA GLN A 41 -11.96 13.65 6.96
C GLN A 41 -12.50 13.98 5.57
N CYS A 42 -13.79 14.29 5.49
CA CYS A 42 -14.41 14.75 4.24
C CYS A 42 -13.78 16.08 3.79
N GLN A 43 -13.44 16.19 2.50
CA GLN A 43 -12.92 17.44 1.93
C GLN A 43 -13.98 18.54 1.80
N ASN A 44 -15.25 18.15 1.69
CA ASN A 44 -16.33 19.13 1.60
C ASN A 44 -16.47 19.84 2.95
N VAL A 45 -16.08 21.12 2.99
CA VAL A 45 -16.10 21.97 4.20
C VAL A 45 -17.48 22.08 4.83
N ASN A 46 -18.55 21.96 4.04
CA ASN A 46 -19.92 21.99 4.54
C ASN A 46 -20.32 20.68 5.24
N CYS A 47 -19.68 19.57 4.86
CA CYS A 47 -19.89 18.27 5.51
C CYS A 47 -18.96 18.12 6.71
N SER A 48 -17.64 18.34 6.50
CA SER A 48 -16.57 18.22 7.51
C SER A 48 -16.55 16.91 8.31
N ALA A 49 -17.34 15.91 7.88
CA ALA A 49 -17.53 14.68 8.62
C ALA A 49 -16.20 13.94 8.78
N THR A 50 -15.95 13.51 10.01
CA THR A 50 -14.79 12.70 10.37
C THR A 50 -15.29 11.33 10.78
N PHE A 51 -14.74 10.29 10.15
CA PHE A 51 -15.18 8.92 10.37
C PHE A 51 -14.00 7.95 10.29
N ILE A 52 -14.20 6.75 10.80
CA ILE A 52 -13.18 5.71 10.88
C ILE A 52 -13.56 4.57 9.94
N THR A 53 -12.57 4.03 9.23
CA THR A 53 -12.72 2.80 8.43
C THR A 53 -11.70 1.75 8.87
N TYR A 54 -12.04 0.48 8.66
CA TYR A 54 -11.14 -0.64 8.84
C TYR A 54 -10.77 -1.23 7.48
N GLU A 55 -9.49 -1.23 7.17
CA GLU A 55 -8.92 -1.86 5.99
C GLU A 55 -8.24 -3.16 6.44
N SER A 56 -8.78 -4.30 6.00
CA SER A 56 -8.26 -5.63 6.36
C SER A 56 -7.77 -6.40 5.13
N VAL A 57 -6.65 -7.09 5.25
CA VAL A 57 -6.16 -8.02 4.22
C VAL A 57 -7.05 -9.26 4.19
N GLN A 58 -7.87 -9.40 3.13
CA GLN A 58 -8.78 -10.55 3.01
C GLN A 58 -8.06 -11.81 2.51
N ARG A 59 -7.30 -11.71 1.41
CA ARG A 59 -6.53 -12.82 0.84
C ARG A 59 -5.40 -12.29 -0.03
N TYR A 60 -4.36 -13.11 -0.16
CA TYR A 60 -3.30 -12.88 -1.15
C TYR A 60 -3.73 -13.46 -2.50
N ILE A 61 -3.68 -12.66 -3.56
CA ILE A 61 -3.90 -13.15 -4.93
C ILE A 61 -2.69 -13.95 -5.40
N VAL A 62 -1.48 -13.48 -5.05
CA VAL A 62 -0.21 -14.17 -5.25
C VAL A 62 0.64 -13.92 -4.00
N LYS A 63 1.27 -14.96 -3.47
CA LYS A 63 2.34 -14.83 -2.48
C LYS A 63 3.67 -14.93 -3.21
N PRO A 64 4.68 -14.09 -2.91
CA PRO A 64 6.03 -14.35 -3.38
C PRO A 64 6.40 -15.79 -3.02
N GLY A 65 6.92 -16.55 -4.00
CA GLY A 65 7.42 -17.89 -3.74
C GLY A 65 8.56 -17.84 -2.71
N GLU A 66 8.80 -18.95 -2.02
CA GLU A 66 9.93 -19.08 -1.10
C GLU A 66 11.22 -18.80 -1.86
N VAL A 67 11.82 -17.63 -1.62
CA VAL A 67 13.12 -17.30 -2.21
C VAL A 67 14.15 -18.12 -1.45
N HIS A 68 14.47 -19.30 -1.98
CA HIS A 68 15.63 -20.05 -1.51
C HIS A 68 16.87 -19.24 -1.86
N ALA A 69 17.40 -18.54 -0.86
CA ALA A 69 18.66 -17.84 -0.98
C ALA A 69 19.71 -18.84 -1.46
N VAL A 70 20.20 -18.65 -2.68
CA VAL A 70 21.30 -19.45 -3.21
C VAL A 70 22.50 -19.17 -2.33
N ARG A 71 23.21 -20.23 -1.93
CA ARG A 71 24.44 -20.06 -1.14
C ARG A 71 25.39 -19.13 -1.91
N PRO A 72 26.02 -18.14 -1.26
CA PRO A 72 27.08 -17.36 -1.88
C PRO A 72 28.11 -18.30 -2.49
N HIS A 73 28.54 -18.02 -3.72
CA HIS A 73 29.58 -18.83 -4.34
C HIS A 73 30.82 -18.84 -3.43
N PRO A 74 31.42 -20.01 -3.15
CA PRO A 74 32.55 -20.11 -2.22
C PRO A 74 33.82 -19.43 -2.74
N LEU A 75 33.88 -19.08 -4.03
CA LEU A 75 35.01 -18.44 -4.68
C LEU A 75 34.60 -17.06 -5.21
N PRO A 76 35.43 -16.02 -5.03
CA PRO A 76 35.17 -14.67 -5.57
C PRO A 76 34.98 -14.61 -7.10
N SER A 77 35.46 -15.62 -7.83
CA SER A 77 35.38 -15.72 -9.29
C SER A 77 34.17 -16.49 -9.83
N GLY A 78 33.31 -17.03 -8.96
CA GLY A 78 32.19 -17.90 -9.37
C GLY A 78 30.94 -17.16 -9.86
N GLN A 79 30.82 -15.87 -9.58
CA GLN A 79 29.65 -15.08 -9.92
C GLN A 79 29.86 -14.38 -11.27
N GLN A 80 29.54 -15.08 -12.36
CA GLN A 80 29.57 -14.47 -13.69
C GLN A 80 28.30 -13.64 -13.93
N ILE A 81 28.49 -12.49 -14.56
CA ILE A 81 27.39 -11.66 -15.03
C ILE A 81 26.77 -12.41 -16.22
N MET A 82 25.52 -12.87 -16.08
CA MET A 82 24.79 -13.46 -17.19
C MET A 82 24.45 -12.32 -18.16
N TRP A 83 25.26 -12.16 -19.21
CA TRP A 83 24.98 -11.22 -20.28
C TRP A 83 23.83 -11.77 -21.13
N MET A 84 22.70 -11.07 -21.09
CA MET A 84 21.57 -11.17 -22.02
C MET A 84 21.37 -9.83 -22.71
#